data_AF-A0AAU7NQA5-F1
#
_entry.id   AF-A0AAU7NQA5-F1
#
_cell.length_a   1.000
_cell.length_b   1.000
_cell.length_c   1.000
_cell.angle_alpha   90.00
_cell.angle_beta   90.00
_cell.angle_gamma   90.00
#
_symmetry.space_group_name_H-M   'P 1'
#
loop_
_entity.id
_entity.type
_entity.pdbx_description
1 polymer ?
#
loop_
_entity_poly.entity_id
_entity_poly.type
_entity_poly.pdbx_seq_one_letter_code
_entity_poly.pdbx_strand_id
1 'polypeptide(L)'
;MQTYIENQTIKSLLALAVMSLFLAACDSQKSNKPAIKMPVQSYKQAITLEGVVMDENGPVLEGEVKVADSSGRIVATTQLNNSKHYSVEVPAGTELPVVLSIRVKGMAEPLKAVGVSAAVSSYDITPLTTTIAKRAKELGGYTYSNMVLAADSTVGVPDANKTTTGFRGDPTKQYGGWH
;
A
#
# COMPACT_ATOMS: atom_id res chain seq x y z
N MET A 1 67.12 -8.24 -34.45
CA MET A 1 66.98 -7.02 -33.61
C MET A 1 66.03 -7.41 -32.47
N GLN A 2 66.52 -8.06 -31.40
CA GLN A 2 67.10 -7.46 -30.18
C GLN A 2 65.98 -6.96 -29.26
N THR A 3 65.73 -7.39 -28.02
CA THR A 3 66.27 -8.42 -27.09
C THR A 3 65.28 -8.55 -25.93
N TYR A 4 65.29 -9.70 -25.25
CA TYR A 4 64.81 -10.02 -23.89
C TYR A 4 65.15 -8.96 -22.82
N ILE A 5 64.34 -8.82 -21.74
CA ILE A 5 64.80 -8.79 -20.31
C ILE A 5 63.69 -9.33 -19.37
N GLU A 6 64.11 -10.21 -18.45
CA GLU A 6 63.42 -10.90 -17.35
C GLU A 6 63.27 -10.09 -16.03
N ASN A 7 62.39 -10.62 -15.16
CA ASN A 7 62.30 -10.52 -13.68
C ASN A 7 63.47 -9.89 -12.88
N GLN A 8 63.16 -9.10 -11.85
CA GLN A 8 63.79 -9.30 -10.52
C GLN A 8 63.08 -8.60 -9.35
N THR A 9 62.81 -9.39 -8.31
CA THR A 9 62.37 -9.03 -6.95
C THR A 9 63.48 -8.34 -6.15
N ILE A 10 63.23 -7.20 -5.48
CA ILE A 10 63.96 -6.80 -4.26
C ILE A 10 63.00 -6.16 -3.24
N LYS A 11 63.14 -6.65 -2.02
CA LYS A 11 62.39 -6.41 -0.79
C LYS A 11 62.69 -5.01 -0.23
N SER A 12 61.69 -4.34 0.35
CA SER A 12 61.93 -3.43 1.47
C SER A 12 60.74 -3.43 2.43
N LEU A 13 60.87 -4.22 3.50
CA LEU A 13 60.17 -4.00 4.75
C LEU A 13 60.64 -2.66 5.33
N LEU A 14 59.71 -1.79 5.74
CA LEU A 14 59.80 -1.18 7.06
C LEU A 14 58.40 -0.80 7.56
N ALA A 15 58.04 -1.44 8.66
CA ALA A 15 56.82 -1.23 9.41
C ALA A 15 56.87 0.11 10.17
N LEU A 16 55.71 0.77 10.29
CA LEU A 16 55.39 1.51 11.50
C LEU A 16 53.94 1.25 11.87
N ALA A 17 53.77 0.41 12.89
CA ALA A 17 52.54 0.21 13.61
C ALA A 17 52.27 1.44 14.48
N VAL A 18 51.10 2.05 14.34
CA VAL A 18 50.45 2.73 15.46
C VAL A 18 49.05 2.15 15.61
N MET A 19 48.93 1.43 16.70
CA MET A 19 47.76 0.81 17.25
C MET A 19 46.91 1.90 17.92
N SER A 20 45.67 2.06 17.48
CA SER A 20 44.61 2.66 18.30
C SER A 20 43.39 1.76 18.20
N LEU A 21 43.26 0.91 19.22
CA LEU A 21 42.05 0.17 19.54
C LEU A 21 40.94 1.18 19.87
N PHE A 22 39.87 1.19 19.08
CA PHE A 22 38.55 1.57 19.60
C PHE A 22 37.76 0.28 19.82
N LEU A 23 37.62 -0.05 21.10
CA LEU A 23 36.73 -1.10 21.60
C LEU A 23 35.27 -0.72 21.33
N ALA A 24 34.57 -1.66 20.71
CA ALA A 24 33.18 -2.07 20.93
C ALA A 24 32.11 -1.00 21.16
N ALA A 25 31.16 -0.90 20.23
CA ALA A 25 29.81 -1.47 20.43
C ALA A 25 28.90 -0.98 19.30
N CYS A 26 28.67 -1.82 18.29
CA CYS A 26 27.42 -1.75 17.55
C CYS A 26 27.01 -3.19 17.29
N ASP A 27 26.56 -3.83 18.38
CA ASP A 27 25.71 -5.01 18.30
C ASP A 27 24.41 -4.57 17.63
N SER A 28 24.45 -4.44 16.31
CA SER A 28 23.24 -4.44 15.51
C SER A 28 22.84 -5.89 15.36
N GLN A 29 22.30 -6.43 16.45
CA GLN A 29 21.53 -7.65 16.48
C GLN A 29 20.40 -7.46 15.46
N LYS A 30 20.68 -7.81 14.19
CA LYS A 30 19.68 -7.96 13.15
C LYS A 30 18.67 -8.92 13.74
N SER A 31 17.53 -8.35 14.14
CA SER A 31 16.41 -9.09 14.62
C SER A 31 15.95 -10.00 13.49
N ASN A 32 16.54 -11.19 13.42
CA ASN A 32 16.03 -12.35 12.67
C ASN A 32 14.79 -12.86 13.41
N LYS A 33 13.81 -11.98 13.64
CA LYS A 33 12.46 -12.45 13.88
C LYS A 33 12.06 -13.13 12.58
N PRO A 34 11.80 -14.46 12.58
CA PRO A 34 11.23 -15.09 11.40
C PRO A 34 9.98 -14.29 11.08
N ALA A 35 9.94 -13.69 9.88
CA ALA A 35 8.74 -13.05 9.39
C ALA A 35 7.66 -14.12 9.45
N ILE A 36 6.70 -13.97 10.37
CA ILE A 36 5.55 -14.86 10.46
C ILE A 36 4.89 -14.77 9.09
N LYS A 37 5.01 -15.85 8.31
CA LYS A 37 4.36 -15.95 7.00
C LYS A 37 2.87 -16.02 7.28
N MET A 38 2.22 -14.87 7.29
CA MET A 38 0.76 -14.81 7.33
C MET A 38 0.25 -15.51 6.07
N PRO A 39 -0.70 -16.45 6.19
CA PRO A 39 -1.26 -17.13 5.04
C PRO A 39 -1.88 -16.08 4.11
N VAL A 40 -1.41 -16.05 2.86
CA VAL A 40 -1.97 -15.19 1.81
C VAL A 40 -3.36 -15.71 1.49
N GLN A 41 -4.38 -14.88 1.72
CA GLN A 41 -5.75 -15.23 1.39
C GLN A 41 -5.95 -15.13 -0.13
N SER A 42 -6.74 -16.04 -0.70
CA SER A 42 -7.12 -16.01 -2.11
C SER A 42 -8.60 -16.31 -2.28
N TYR A 43 -9.16 -15.94 -3.44
CA TYR A 43 -10.51 -16.35 -3.82
C TYR A 43 -10.51 -17.85 -4.16
N LYS A 44 -11.31 -18.64 -3.43
CA LYS A 44 -11.39 -20.10 -3.63
C LYS A 44 -12.11 -20.51 -4.93
N GLN A 45 -12.97 -19.63 -5.42
CA GLN A 45 -13.75 -19.80 -6.65
C GLN A 45 -13.80 -18.45 -7.37
N ALA A 46 -14.21 -18.45 -8.64
CA ALA A 46 -14.46 -17.21 -9.34
C ALA A 46 -15.54 -16.39 -8.60
N ILE A 47 -15.36 -15.08 -8.57
CA ILE A 47 -16.27 -14.15 -7.89
C ILE A 47 -16.51 -12.94 -8.79
N THR A 48 -17.73 -12.43 -8.76
CA THR A 48 -18.05 -11.14 -9.38
C THR A 48 -17.80 -10.03 -8.38
N LEU A 49 -16.91 -9.10 -8.72
CA LEU A 49 -16.77 -7.82 -8.02
C LEU A 49 -17.64 -6.77 -8.70
N GLU A 50 -18.32 -5.96 -7.91
CA GLU A 50 -19.26 -4.95 -8.40
C GLU A 50 -19.22 -3.68 -7.56
N GLY A 51 -19.73 -2.58 -8.12
CA GLY A 51 -19.83 -1.31 -7.42
C GLY A 51 -20.08 -0.16 -8.39
N VAL A 52 -19.92 1.07 -7.89
CA VAL A 52 -20.00 2.28 -8.71
C VAL A 52 -18.66 2.99 -8.82
N VAL A 53 -18.50 3.75 -9.90
CA VAL A 53 -17.38 4.68 -10.08
C VAL A 53 -17.87 6.12 -10.01
N MET A 54 -17.29 6.88 -9.10
CA MET A 54 -17.54 8.32 -8.95
C MET A 54 -16.22 9.08 -8.87
N ASP A 55 -16.15 10.25 -9.49
CA ASP A 55 -15.09 11.24 -9.28
C ASP A 55 -15.65 12.46 -8.54
N GLU A 56 -14.83 13.50 -8.37
CA GLU A 56 -15.24 14.77 -7.73
C GLU A 56 -16.31 15.52 -8.53
N ASN A 57 -16.45 15.24 -9.83
CA ASN A 57 -17.40 15.89 -10.74
C ASN A 57 -18.71 15.10 -10.88
N GLY A 58 -18.76 13.85 -10.40
CA GLY A 58 -19.94 13.00 -10.41
C GLY A 58 -19.67 11.58 -10.91
N PRO A 59 -20.66 10.91 -11.51
CA PRO A 59 -20.49 9.54 -11.98
C PRO A 59 -19.55 9.47 -13.18
N VAL A 60 -18.60 8.54 -13.14
CA VAL A 60 -17.78 8.19 -14.30
C VAL A 60 -18.56 7.19 -15.14
N LEU A 61 -18.84 7.52 -16.41
CA LEU A 61 -19.71 6.71 -17.27
C LEU A 61 -18.95 5.90 -18.33
N GLU A 62 -17.67 6.20 -18.52
CA GLU A 62 -16.81 5.57 -19.52
C GLU A 62 -15.41 5.30 -18.94
N GLY A 63 -14.81 4.19 -19.36
CA GLY A 63 -13.43 3.83 -19.03
C GLY A 63 -13.28 2.36 -18.64
N GLU A 64 -12.03 1.95 -18.45
CA GLU A 64 -11.66 0.56 -18.16
C GLU A 64 -11.36 0.38 -16.67
N VAL A 65 -12.18 -0.44 -16.00
CA VAL A 65 -11.91 -0.89 -14.63
C VAL A 65 -10.98 -2.10 -14.70
N LYS A 66 -9.85 -2.02 -14.01
CA LYS A 66 -8.85 -3.09 -13.92
C LYS A 66 -8.76 -3.62 -12.50
N VAL A 67 -8.67 -4.94 -12.37
CA VAL A 67 -8.42 -5.63 -11.10
C VAL A 67 -7.01 -6.20 -11.14
N ALA A 68 -6.17 -5.78 -10.18
CA ALA A 68 -4.83 -6.30 -9.98
C ALA A 68 -4.76 -7.19 -8.72
N ASP A 69 -3.98 -8.27 -8.75
CA ASP A 69 -3.69 -9.11 -7.59
C ASP A 69 -2.64 -8.48 -6.65
N SER A 70 -2.31 -9.20 -5.57
CA SER A 70 -1.28 -8.83 -4.58
C SER A 70 0.11 -8.53 -5.19
N SER A 71 0.43 -9.15 -6.33
CA SER A 71 1.68 -8.98 -7.06
C SER A 71 1.65 -7.83 -8.07
N GLY A 72 0.49 -7.20 -8.26
CA GLY A 72 0.26 -6.11 -9.21
C GLY A 72 -0.06 -6.60 -10.63
N ARG A 73 -0.27 -7.90 -10.84
CA ARG A 73 -0.68 -8.43 -12.15
C ARG A 73 -2.16 -8.16 -12.36
N ILE A 74 -2.53 -7.66 -13.54
CA ILE A 74 -3.94 -7.51 -13.92
C ILE A 74 -4.53 -8.89 -14.15
N VAL A 75 -5.55 -9.25 -13.39
CA VAL A 75 -6.22 -10.56 -13.43
C VAL A 75 -7.60 -10.50 -14.08
N ALA A 76 -8.21 -9.31 -14.13
CA ALA A 76 -9.50 -9.09 -14.77
C ALA A 76 -9.67 -7.62 -15.17
N THR A 77 -10.52 -7.37 -16.16
CA THR A 77 -10.88 -6.04 -16.66
C THR A 77 -12.34 -6.00 -17.09
N THR A 78 -12.99 -4.84 -16.96
CA THR A 78 -14.35 -4.59 -17.48
C THR A 78 -14.46 -3.15 -17.96
N GLN A 79 -15.39 -2.88 -18.88
CA GLN A 79 -15.64 -1.54 -19.42
C GLN A 79 -16.88 -0.92 -18.79
N LEU A 80 -16.78 0.37 -18.44
CA LEU A 80 -17.95 1.22 -18.21
C LEU A 80 -18.50 1.67 -19.56
N ASN A 81 -19.77 1.38 -19.81
CA ASN A 81 -20.47 1.72 -21.05
C ASN A 81 -21.72 2.53 -20.74
N ASN A 82 -21.59 3.86 -20.68
CA ASN A 82 -22.67 4.79 -20.32
C ASN A 82 -23.38 4.42 -19.00
N SER A 83 -22.61 3.87 -18.06
CA SER A 83 -23.08 3.43 -16.75
C SER A 83 -21.98 3.62 -15.74
N LYS A 84 -22.34 4.10 -14.54
CA LYS A 84 -21.42 4.18 -13.40
C LYS A 84 -21.17 2.84 -12.73
N HIS A 85 -22.04 1.85 -12.98
CA HIS A 85 -21.94 0.53 -12.37
C HIS A 85 -20.98 -0.34 -13.17
N TYR A 86 -20.04 -0.97 -12.49
CA TYR A 86 -19.19 -1.99 -13.06
C TYR A 86 -19.53 -3.36 -12.47
N SER A 87 -19.24 -4.41 -13.25
CA SER A 87 -19.27 -5.80 -12.82
C SER A 87 -18.12 -6.51 -13.52
N VAL A 88 -17.26 -7.17 -12.74
CA VAL A 88 -16.06 -7.84 -13.24
C VAL A 88 -15.88 -9.19 -12.56
N GLU A 89 -15.71 -10.24 -13.37
CA GLU A 89 -15.42 -11.57 -12.86
C GLU A 89 -13.92 -11.72 -12.59
N VAL A 90 -13.59 -12.07 -11.35
CA VAL A 90 -12.22 -12.33 -10.90
C VAL A 90 -12.03 -13.84 -10.76
N PRO A 91 -11.00 -14.42 -11.38
CA PRO A 91 -10.79 -15.86 -11.38
C PRO A 91 -10.40 -16.39 -9.99
N ALA A 92 -10.74 -17.66 -9.76
CA ALA A 92 -10.27 -18.42 -8.61
C ALA A 92 -8.73 -18.42 -8.54
N GLY A 93 -8.18 -18.47 -7.34
CA GLY A 93 -6.73 -18.43 -7.11
C GLY A 93 -6.13 -17.02 -7.13
N THR A 94 -6.92 -15.98 -7.41
CA THR A 94 -6.46 -14.59 -7.27
C THR A 94 -6.12 -14.29 -5.80
N GLU A 95 -4.87 -13.89 -5.56
CA GLU A 95 -4.36 -13.56 -4.24
C GLU A 95 -4.78 -12.15 -3.81
N LEU A 96 -5.17 -12.03 -2.54
CA LEU A 96 -5.44 -10.77 -1.90
C LEU A 96 -4.16 -10.10 -1.41
N PRO A 97 -4.13 -8.76 -1.33
CA PRO A 97 -5.24 -7.84 -1.63
C PRO A 97 -5.43 -7.62 -3.12
N VAL A 98 -6.68 -7.43 -3.55
CA VAL A 98 -6.97 -6.95 -4.92
C VAL A 98 -7.07 -5.44 -4.96
N VAL A 99 -6.58 -4.85 -6.04
CA VAL A 99 -6.66 -3.41 -6.30
C VAL A 99 -7.52 -3.19 -7.53
N LEU A 100 -8.66 -2.52 -7.33
CA LEU A 100 -9.51 -2.06 -8.41
C LEU A 100 -9.08 -0.66 -8.80
N SER A 101 -8.96 -0.37 -10.09
CA SER A 101 -8.56 0.96 -10.57
C SER A 101 -9.15 1.33 -11.91
N ILE A 102 -9.35 2.63 -12.12
CA ILE A 102 -9.79 3.21 -13.38
C ILE A 102 -9.08 4.54 -13.62
N ARG A 103 -8.63 4.77 -14.86
CA ARG A 103 -8.09 6.07 -15.28
C ARG A 103 -9.22 6.90 -15.87
N VAL A 104 -9.57 7.98 -15.20
CA VAL A 104 -10.54 8.96 -15.67
C VAL A 104 -9.83 10.02 -16.51
N LYS A 105 -10.41 10.39 -17.65
CA LYS A 105 -9.85 11.43 -18.52
C LYS A 105 -9.78 12.76 -17.77
N GLY A 106 -8.61 13.41 -17.79
CA GLY A 106 -8.40 14.69 -17.11
C GLY A 106 -7.90 14.58 -15.68
N MET A 107 -7.82 13.38 -15.11
CA MET A 107 -7.16 13.14 -13.82
C MET A 107 -5.71 12.64 -14.01
N ALA A 108 -4.81 13.12 -13.15
CA ALA A 108 -3.41 12.70 -13.18
C ALA A 108 -3.21 11.30 -12.59
N GLU A 109 -3.93 10.96 -11.52
CA GLU A 109 -3.88 9.66 -10.87
C GLU A 109 -5.17 8.88 -11.12
N PRO A 110 -5.09 7.54 -11.25
CA PRO A 110 -6.28 6.70 -11.34
C PRO A 110 -7.02 6.68 -10.00
N LEU A 111 -8.35 6.59 -10.06
CA LEU A 111 -9.16 6.26 -8.90
C LEU A 111 -8.94 4.79 -8.53
N LYS A 112 -9.00 4.49 -7.22
CA LYS A 112 -8.69 3.17 -6.68
C LYS A 112 -9.62 2.74 -5.55
N ALA A 113 -9.87 1.44 -5.48
CA ALA A 113 -10.42 0.77 -4.30
C ALA A 113 -9.59 -0.50 -4.02
N VAL A 114 -9.57 -0.96 -2.77
CA VAL A 114 -8.75 -2.11 -2.35
C VAL A 114 -9.60 -3.10 -1.57
N GLY A 115 -9.60 -4.35 -2.03
CA GLY A 115 -10.24 -5.48 -1.37
C GLY A 115 -9.23 -6.30 -0.59
N VAL A 116 -9.42 -6.41 0.73
CA VAL A 116 -8.55 -7.20 1.64
C VAL A 116 -9.22 -8.46 2.20
N SER A 117 -10.46 -8.75 1.79
CA SER A 117 -11.22 -9.91 2.27
C SER A 117 -11.96 -10.59 1.12
N ALA A 118 -11.85 -11.92 1.03
CA ALA A 118 -12.56 -12.70 0.02
C ALA A 118 -14.08 -12.79 0.28
N ALA A 119 -14.55 -12.31 1.44
CA ALA A 119 -15.97 -12.31 1.80
C ALA A 119 -16.74 -11.09 1.27
N VAL A 120 -16.03 -10.08 0.76
CA VAL A 120 -16.63 -8.84 0.23
C VAL A 120 -16.48 -8.83 -1.29
N SER A 121 -17.59 -8.59 -1.98
CA SER A 121 -17.65 -8.49 -3.44
C SER A 121 -18.01 -7.08 -3.94
N SER A 122 -18.43 -6.18 -3.04
CA SER A 122 -18.85 -4.83 -3.40
C SER A 122 -17.78 -3.80 -3.03
N TYR A 123 -17.33 -3.02 -4.02
CA TYR A 123 -16.32 -1.97 -3.84
C TYR A 123 -16.63 -0.75 -4.69
N ASP A 124 -16.86 0.39 -4.06
CA ASP A 124 -16.99 1.65 -4.80
C ASP A 124 -15.63 2.28 -5.08
N ILE A 125 -15.43 2.71 -6.32
CA ILE A 125 -14.21 3.39 -6.78
C ILE A 125 -14.49 4.89 -6.75
N THR A 126 -13.99 5.56 -5.71
CA THR A 126 -14.28 6.98 -5.41
C THR A 126 -13.01 7.72 -4.97
N PRO A 127 -13.02 9.06 -4.89
CA PRO A 127 -11.88 9.80 -4.33
C PRO A 127 -11.59 9.43 -2.87
N LEU A 128 -12.62 9.12 -2.08
CA LEU A 128 -12.47 8.66 -0.70
C LEU A 128 -11.75 7.31 -0.64
N THR A 129 -12.20 6.31 -1.41
CA THR A 129 -11.54 4.98 -1.42
C THR A 129 -10.13 5.06 -2.00
N THR A 130 -9.88 5.99 -2.91
CA THR A 130 -8.54 6.31 -3.43
C THR A 130 -7.64 6.86 -2.33
N THR A 131 -8.16 7.78 -1.51
CA THR A 131 -7.43 8.36 -0.37
C THR A 131 -7.10 7.31 0.68
N ILE A 132 -8.07 6.43 1.00
CA ILE A 132 -7.86 5.30 1.92
C ILE A 132 -6.77 4.37 1.38
N ALA A 133 -6.84 4.01 0.09
CA ALA A 133 -5.82 3.17 -0.53
C ALA A 133 -4.44 3.83 -0.47
N LYS A 134 -4.33 5.13 -0.80
CA LYS A 134 -3.06 5.85 -0.70
C LYS A 134 -2.52 5.82 0.72
N ARG A 135 -3.37 6.12 1.71
CA ARG A 135 -2.99 6.13 3.13
C ARG A 135 -2.56 4.75 3.63
N ALA A 136 -3.26 3.68 3.26
CA ALA A 136 -2.85 2.32 3.61
C ALA A 136 -1.48 1.96 3.01
N LYS A 137 -1.20 2.42 1.79
CA LYS A 137 0.12 2.22 1.16
C LYS A 137 1.22 2.96 1.92
N GLU A 138 0.96 4.18 2.39
CA GLU A 138 1.88 4.94 3.25
C GLU A 138 2.14 4.25 4.60
N LEU A 139 1.13 3.54 5.15
CA LEU A 139 1.24 2.75 6.37
C LEU A 139 1.97 1.40 6.19
N GLY A 140 2.56 1.15 5.02
CA GLY A 140 3.35 -0.06 4.76
C GLY A 140 2.63 -1.14 3.93
N GLY A 141 1.49 -0.81 3.31
CA GLY A 141 0.83 -1.68 2.34
C GLY A 141 -0.62 -2.03 2.68
N TYR A 142 -1.26 -2.78 1.78
CA TYR A 142 -2.68 -3.13 1.82
C TYR A 142 -2.98 -4.31 2.76
N THR A 143 -2.56 -4.24 4.01
CA THR A 143 -2.96 -5.20 5.04
C THR A 143 -4.32 -4.81 5.61
N TYR A 144 -5.04 -5.77 6.20
CA TYR A 144 -6.31 -5.47 6.89
C TYR A 144 -6.15 -4.36 7.92
N SER A 145 -5.12 -4.47 8.79
CA SER A 145 -4.86 -3.47 9.83
C SER A 145 -4.58 -2.08 9.24
N ASN A 146 -3.79 -1.99 8.16
CA ASN A 146 -3.48 -0.72 7.53
C ASN A 146 -4.68 -0.11 6.83
N MET A 147 -5.55 -0.93 6.21
CA MET A 147 -6.79 -0.45 5.60
C MET A 147 -7.77 0.10 6.64
N VAL A 148 -7.90 -0.56 7.80
CA VAL A 148 -8.73 -0.08 8.91
C VAL A 148 -8.20 1.25 9.45
N LEU A 149 -6.89 1.31 9.75
CA LEU A 149 -6.25 2.55 10.22
C LEU A 149 -6.34 3.68 9.19
N ALA A 150 -6.17 3.36 7.91
CA ALA A 150 -6.32 4.32 6.82
C ALA A 150 -7.73 4.88 6.79
N ALA A 151 -8.76 4.02 6.79
CA ALA A 151 -10.16 4.43 6.79
C ALA A 151 -10.48 5.34 7.97
N ASP A 152 -10.13 4.93 9.19
CA ASP A 152 -10.34 5.71 10.43
C ASP A 152 -9.65 7.08 10.36
N SER A 153 -8.42 7.15 9.83
CA SER A 153 -7.69 8.40 9.70
C SER A 153 -8.20 9.34 8.60
N THR A 154 -8.91 8.81 7.60
CA THR A 154 -9.45 9.60 6.47
C THR A 154 -10.84 10.16 6.72
N VAL A 155 -11.60 9.57 7.66
CA VAL A 155 -12.86 10.14 8.15
C VAL A 155 -12.55 11.23 9.18
N GLY A 156 -12.01 12.34 8.70
CA GLY A 156 -11.53 13.42 9.56
C GLY A 156 -12.67 14.11 10.33
N VAL A 157 -12.54 14.15 11.66
CA VAL A 157 -12.90 15.37 12.40
C VAL A 157 -11.94 16.47 11.93
N PRO A 158 -12.42 17.65 11.50
CA PRO A 158 -11.59 18.68 10.86
C PRO A 158 -10.36 19.08 11.70
N ASP A 159 -9.20 19.27 11.04
CA ASP A 159 -7.93 19.63 11.69
C ASP A 159 -7.99 20.95 12.48
N ALA A 160 -8.96 21.84 12.18
CA ALA A 160 -9.26 23.02 12.99
C ALA A 160 -9.56 22.69 14.47
N ASN A 161 -9.96 21.45 14.77
CA ASN A 161 -10.24 20.97 16.13
C ASN A 161 -9.05 20.24 16.80
N LYS A 162 -7.92 20.03 16.10
CA LYS A 162 -6.78 19.27 16.66
C LYS A 162 -5.72 20.12 17.36
N THR A 163 -5.77 21.46 17.24
CA THR A 163 -4.72 22.34 17.81
C THR A 163 -5.21 23.47 18.73
N THR A 164 -6.48 23.50 19.13
CA THR A 164 -6.87 24.38 20.25
C THR A 164 -6.57 23.68 21.56
N THR A 165 -5.58 24.20 22.27
CA THR A 165 -5.22 23.96 23.67
C THR A 165 -6.42 24.19 24.62
N GLY A 166 -7.44 23.33 24.54
CA GLY A 166 -8.71 23.50 25.23
C GLY A 166 -9.54 22.23 25.41
N PHE A 167 -8.96 21.04 25.16
CA PHE A 167 -9.63 19.76 25.46
C PHE A 167 -9.51 19.42 26.96
N ARG A 168 -10.11 20.27 27.81
CA ARG A 168 -10.47 19.96 29.21
C ARG A 168 -11.99 20.16 29.40
N GLY A 169 -12.77 19.75 28.41
CA GLY A 169 -14.21 19.58 28.54
C GLY A 169 -14.49 18.10 28.79
N ASP A 170 -15.14 17.80 29.90
CA ASP A 170 -15.66 16.47 30.26
C ASP A 170 -16.25 15.73 29.02
N PRO A 171 -15.71 14.56 28.64
CA PRO A 171 -16.10 13.82 27.44
C PRO A 171 -17.53 13.24 27.53
N THR A 172 -18.19 13.30 28.69
CA THR A 172 -19.55 12.77 28.86
C THR A 172 -20.66 13.68 28.31
N LYS A 173 -20.34 14.91 27.87
CA LYS A 173 -21.33 15.86 27.33
C LYS A 173 -21.44 15.93 25.81
N GLN A 174 -20.49 15.36 25.06
CA GLN A 174 -20.54 15.40 23.58
C GLN A 174 -21.26 14.20 22.94
N TYR A 175 -21.60 13.19 23.73
CA TYR A 175 -22.44 12.07 23.31
C TYR A 175 -23.68 12.07 24.21
N GLY A 176 -24.61 12.98 23.90
CA GLY A 176 -25.89 13.06 24.59
C GLY A 176 -26.55 11.68 24.66
N GLY A 177 -26.80 11.23 25.89
CA GLY A 177 -27.83 10.29 26.31
C GLY A 177 -28.07 9.08 25.41
N TRP A 178 -27.54 7.92 25.81
CA TRP A 178 -28.16 6.65 25.46
C TRP A 178 -29.58 6.63 26.05
N HIS A 179 -30.59 6.69 25.19
CA HIS A 179 -31.95 6.23 25.44
C HIS A 179 -32.35 5.30 24.31
#